data_AF-A0A0F9FLG5-F1
#
_entry.id   AF-A0A0F9FLG5-F1
#
_cell.length_a   1.000
_cell.length_b   1.000
_cell.length_c   1.000
_cell.angle_alpha   90.00
_cell.angle_beta   90.00
_cell.angle_gamma   90.00
#
_symmetry.space_group_name_H-M   'P 1'
#
loop_
_entity.id
_entity.type
_entity.pdbx_description
1 polymer ?
#
loop_
_entity_poly.entity_id
_entity_poly.type
_entity_poly.pdbx_seq_one_letter_code
_entity_poly.pdbx_strand_id
1 'polypeptide(L)'
;MSLELFSIVGRIAVTGMKEVQAGLTQVKQKVSSVDKNLGGLKGATAKVNSSFAKFDTRVQGLNTSIQKSSGSIRAAGGVFTALGASIALIGIKALKVGADFDSGMRKVIAVSGAAGDEIKGLRDIAKELGSTTQFSATQAADAMGFLAQAGFEANEIMGAIPSTLQLAAAAQLDLGSAADITSNILAGFGLKVEELGRANDVLVKTFTSANTDLVQLGQAMKFVGPVAKAAGVSFEETAAAVGLLGNAGLQASLAGTSLRGSIVRMLNPAKNAQKAMARLGLSAKDADGNFVGFKGIVEQLEKSTIKQTDSVEFAALAMEIFGQRAGPGMLALVSQGSKALKELTTELENSGGTAARIAKVQMEGLKGAFLEFKSALEGVTIAI
;
A
#
# COMPACT_ATOMS: atom_id res chain seq x y z
N MET A 1 44.03 4.38 -13.11
CA MET A 1 42.90 5.28 -12.78
C MET A 1 41.99 4.71 -11.67
N SER A 2 42.50 3.87 -10.74
CA SER A 2 41.68 3.11 -9.78
C SER A 2 41.98 3.35 -8.29
N LEU A 3 43.16 3.86 -7.90
CA LEU A 3 43.51 4.05 -6.48
C LEU A 3 43.04 5.40 -5.90
N GLU A 4 43.15 6.50 -6.66
CA GLU A 4 42.73 7.83 -6.18
C GLU A 4 41.21 7.99 -6.04
N LEU A 5 40.44 7.40 -6.95
CA LEU A 5 38.99 7.42 -6.84
C LEU A 5 38.48 6.64 -5.62
N PHE A 6 39.18 5.61 -5.17
CA PHE A 6 38.82 4.89 -3.93
C PHE A 6 39.17 5.71 -2.67
N SER A 7 40.28 6.47 -2.68
CA SER A 7 40.67 7.30 -1.55
C SER A 7 39.76 8.53 -1.37
N ILE A 8 39.34 9.17 -2.45
CA ILE A 8 38.40 10.30 -2.44
C ILE A 8 37.04 9.86 -1.88
N VAL A 9 36.56 8.71 -2.36
CA VAL A 9 35.27 8.16 -1.96
C VAL A 9 35.26 7.71 -0.48
N GLY A 10 36.35 7.13 0.00
CA GLY A 10 36.53 6.80 1.42
C GLY A 10 36.48 8.02 2.32
N ARG A 11 37.09 9.13 1.88
CA ARG A 11 37.03 10.40 2.61
C ARG A 11 35.60 10.97 2.63
N ILE A 12 34.84 10.90 1.53
CA ILE A 12 33.45 11.39 1.48
C ILE A 12 32.54 10.60 2.43
N ALA A 13 32.64 9.27 2.45
CA ALA A 13 31.87 8.44 3.39
C ALA A 13 32.20 8.74 4.86
N VAL A 14 33.50 8.90 5.18
CA VAL A 14 33.94 9.26 6.54
C VAL A 14 33.48 10.66 6.95
N THR A 15 33.51 11.63 6.04
CA THR A 15 33.01 12.99 6.31
C THR A 15 31.51 13.02 6.54
N GLY A 16 30.71 12.38 5.67
CA GLY A 16 29.25 12.31 5.85
C GLY A 16 28.85 11.61 7.15
N MET A 17 29.59 10.58 7.58
CA MET A 17 29.34 9.94 8.88
C MET A 17 29.61 10.86 10.06
N LYS A 18 30.66 11.70 10.00
CA LYS A 18 30.92 12.72 11.03
C LYS A 18 29.80 13.75 11.10
N GLU A 19 29.25 14.15 9.95
CA GLU A 19 28.10 15.05 9.89
C GLU A 19 26.85 14.44 10.53
N VAL A 20 26.59 13.15 10.27
CA VAL A 20 25.51 12.39 10.94
C VAL A 20 25.72 12.39 12.46
N GLN A 21 26.92 12.05 12.95
CA GLN A 21 27.22 12.04 14.40
C GLN A 21 27.13 13.42 15.04
N ALA A 22 27.57 14.46 14.34
CA ALA A 22 27.46 15.84 14.81
C ALA A 22 25.99 16.28 14.90
N GLY A 23 25.19 16.05 13.87
CA GLY A 23 23.76 16.35 13.86
C GLY A 23 23.01 15.59 14.96
N LEU A 24 23.34 14.31 15.13
CA LEU A 24 22.83 13.48 16.22
C LEU A 24 23.14 14.09 17.59
N THR A 25 24.39 14.49 17.81
CA THR A 25 24.80 15.14 19.07
C THR A 25 24.01 16.41 19.34
N GLN A 26 23.78 17.25 18.32
CA GLN A 26 22.98 18.46 18.44
C GLN A 26 21.53 18.16 18.81
N VAL A 27 20.91 17.15 18.18
CA VAL A 27 19.54 16.74 18.53
C VAL A 27 19.48 16.25 19.98
N LYS A 28 20.44 15.42 20.41
CA LYS A 28 20.51 14.91 21.79
C LYS A 28 20.64 16.04 22.82
N GLN A 29 21.48 17.05 22.54
CA GLN A 29 21.62 18.23 23.40
C GLN A 29 20.31 19.02 23.51
N LYS A 30 19.63 19.25 22.37
CA LYS A 30 18.34 19.96 22.34
C LYS A 30 17.26 19.20 23.11
N VAL A 31 17.13 17.89 22.90
CA VAL A 31 16.17 17.04 23.64
C VAL A 31 16.45 17.07 25.14
N SER A 32 17.72 17.06 25.56
CA SER A 32 18.08 17.20 26.98
C SER A 32 17.76 18.58 27.56
N SER A 33 17.90 19.66 26.78
CA SER A 33 17.51 21.01 27.22
C SER A 33 15.99 21.15 27.40
N VAL A 34 15.20 20.53 26.52
CA VAL A 34 13.74 20.44 26.64
C VAL A 34 13.35 19.70 27.93
N ASP A 35 13.96 18.55 28.21
CA ASP A 35 13.69 17.75 29.41
C ASP A 35 13.93 18.56 30.70
N LYS A 36 15.05 19.29 30.77
CA LYS A 36 15.40 20.14 31.92
C LYS A 36 14.46 21.33 32.10
N ASN A 37 13.98 21.93 31.02
CA ASN A 37 13.15 23.12 31.07
C ASN A 37 11.66 22.84 31.28
N LEU A 38 11.18 21.63 30.95
CA LEU A 38 9.75 21.29 30.96
C LEU A 38 9.36 20.23 32.00
N GLY A 39 10.31 19.69 32.79
CA GLY A 39 10.07 18.99 34.07
C GLY A 39 9.23 17.70 34.07
N GLY A 40 8.50 17.37 33.00
CA GLY A 40 7.48 16.31 32.97
C GLY A 40 7.53 15.37 31.76
N LEU A 41 8.49 15.53 30.84
CA LEU A 41 8.55 14.82 29.56
C LEU A 41 9.37 13.51 29.57
N LYS A 42 9.69 12.96 30.75
CA LYS A 42 10.63 11.84 30.94
C LYS A 42 10.36 10.62 30.03
N GLY A 43 9.10 10.29 29.77
CA GLY A 43 8.74 9.17 28.90
C GLY A 43 9.02 9.43 27.42
N ALA A 44 8.71 10.64 26.93
CA ALA A 44 8.94 11.04 25.55
C ALA A 44 10.44 11.19 25.26
N THR A 45 11.19 11.80 26.20
CA THR A 45 12.65 11.98 26.09
C THR A 45 13.40 10.65 26.17
N ALA A 46 12.93 9.70 27.00
CA ALA A 46 13.46 8.33 27.03
C ALA A 46 13.25 7.60 25.68
N LYS A 47 12.08 7.76 25.05
CA LYS A 47 11.79 7.15 23.74
C LYS A 47 12.75 7.67 22.66
N VAL A 48 12.98 8.97 22.59
CA VAL A 48 13.97 9.57 21.67
C VAL A 48 15.38 9.08 21.94
N ASN A 49 15.81 9.03 23.20
CA ASN A 49 17.14 8.52 23.56
C ASN A 49 17.32 7.06 23.14
N SER A 50 16.28 6.24 23.26
CA SER A 50 16.33 4.83 22.83
C SER A 50 16.41 4.70 21.29
N SER A 51 15.62 5.46 20.54
CA SER A 51 15.67 5.47 19.06
C SER A 51 16.99 6.03 18.56
N PHE A 52 17.54 7.04 19.25
CA PHE A 52 18.87 7.59 19.00
C PHE A 52 19.95 6.52 19.13
N ALA A 53 19.97 5.79 20.24
CA ALA A 53 20.97 4.74 20.48
C ALA A 53 20.89 3.62 19.43
N LYS A 54 19.67 3.21 19.05
CA LYS A 54 19.45 2.24 17.96
C LYS A 54 19.97 2.75 16.62
N PHE A 55 19.66 4.00 16.27
CA PHE A 55 20.13 4.60 15.01
C PHE A 55 21.65 4.72 14.99
N ASP A 56 22.27 5.21 16.06
CA ASP A 56 23.73 5.30 16.22
C ASP A 56 24.40 3.92 16.09
N THR A 57 23.83 2.87 16.70
CA THR A 57 24.32 1.49 16.55
C THR A 57 24.26 1.01 15.10
N ARG A 58 23.17 1.30 14.35
CA ARG A 58 23.07 0.94 12.92
C ARG A 58 24.09 1.71 12.07
N VAL A 59 24.33 3.00 12.35
CA VAL A 59 25.37 3.81 11.70
C VAL A 59 26.77 3.23 11.96
N GLN A 60 27.08 2.87 13.21
CA GLN A 60 28.37 2.29 13.59
C GLN A 60 28.61 0.89 12.99
N GLY A 61 27.58 0.05 12.91
CA GLY A 61 27.65 -1.25 12.25
C GLY A 61 27.99 -1.11 10.77
N LEU A 62 27.35 -0.16 10.08
CA LEU A 62 27.63 0.13 8.68
C LEU A 62 29.05 0.70 8.47
N ASN A 63 29.53 1.56 9.37
CA ASN A 63 30.91 2.04 9.37
C ASN A 63 31.92 0.89 9.44
N THR A 64 31.69 -0.07 10.34
CA THR A 64 32.55 -1.25 10.50
C THR A 64 32.58 -2.10 9.22
N SER A 65 31.44 -2.26 8.54
CA SER A 65 31.36 -2.99 7.26
C SER A 65 32.07 -2.26 6.11
N ILE A 66 31.98 -0.92 6.06
CA ILE A 66 32.67 -0.08 5.07
C ILE A 66 34.19 -0.14 5.26
N GLN A 67 34.68 -0.12 6.50
CA GLN A 67 36.12 -0.24 6.78
C GLN A 67 36.68 -1.62 6.40
N LYS A 68 35.86 -2.68 6.41
CA LYS A 68 36.27 -4.05 6.08
C LYS A 68 36.11 -4.42 4.60
N SER A 69 35.32 -3.69 3.82
CA SER A 69 35.04 -3.98 2.40
C SER A 69 35.45 -2.80 1.51
N SER A 70 36.58 -2.92 0.80
CA SER A 70 37.11 -1.86 -0.06
C SER A 70 36.17 -1.48 -1.21
N GLY A 71 35.27 -2.36 -1.66
CA GLY A 71 34.33 -2.14 -2.78
C GLY A 71 33.05 -1.37 -2.45
N SER A 72 32.69 -1.25 -1.17
CA SER A 72 31.39 -0.71 -0.72
C SER A 72 31.35 0.81 -0.53
N ILE A 73 32.47 1.48 -0.77
CA ILE A 73 32.72 2.84 -0.27
C ILE A 73 32.02 3.92 -1.14
N ARG A 74 31.77 3.67 -2.43
CA ARG A 74 31.18 4.65 -3.39
C ARG A 74 29.72 5.01 -3.11
N ALA A 75 28.90 4.03 -2.78
CA ALA A 75 27.48 4.26 -2.48
C ALA A 75 27.26 4.88 -1.09
N ALA A 76 28.17 4.61 -0.14
CA ALA A 76 28.05 5.08 1.24
C ALA A 76 28.22 6.61 1.37
N GLY A 77 29.12 7.21 0.60
CA GLY A 77 29.42 8.64 0.64
C GLY A 77 28.20 9.56 0.49
N GLY A 78 27.45 9.41 -0.60
CA GLY A 78 26.29 10.26 -0.87
C GLY A 78 25.14 10.06 0.12
N VAL A 79 24.96 8.83 0.62
CA VAL A 79 23.91 8.51 1.58
C VAL A 79 24.17 9.18 2.94
N PHE A 80 25.40 9.14 3.45
CA PHE A 80 25.71 9.73 4.75
C PHE A 80 25.67 11.26 4.73
N THR A 81 26.15 11.92 3.68
CA THR A 81 26.04 13.38 3.55
C THR A 81 24.57 13.83 3.51
N ALA A 82 23.72 13.14 2.74
CA ALA A 82 22.29 13.44 2.70
C ALA A 82 21.60 13.25 4.06
N LEU A 83 21.97 12.19 4.80
CA LEU A 83 21.46 11.94 6.15
C LEU A 83 21.97 12.97 7.17
N GLY A 84 23.24 13.36 7.12
CA GLY A 84 23.83 14.36 8.02
C GLY A 84 23.11 15.71 7.90
N ALA A 85 22.90 16.17 6.65
CA ALA A 85 22.15 17.39 6.36
C ALA A 85 20.70 17.32 6.88
N SER A 86 20.00 16.20 6.66
CA SER A 86 18.61 16.05 7.08
C SER A 86 18.44 15.99 8.60
N ILE A 87 19.35 15.35 9.34
CA ILE A 87 19.35 15.36 10.82
C ILE A 87 19.57 16.78 11.37
N ALA A 88 20.50 17.54 10.78
CA ALA A 88 20.76 18.92 11.21
C ALA A 88 19.52 19.83 11.05
N LEU A 89 18.80 19.71 9.94
CA LEU A 89 17.57 20.48 9.69
C LEU A 89 16.45 20.14 10.67
N ILE A 90 16.32 18.86 11.05
CA ILE A 90 15.32 18.39 12.01
C ILE A 90 15.50 19.09 13.37
N GLY A 91 16.74 19.24 13.84
CA GLY A 91 17.02 19.92 15.12
C GLY A 91 16.59 21.39 15.15
N ILE A 92 16.43 22.07 14.01
CA ILE A 92 16.05 23.49 13.93
C ILE A 92 14.52 23.67 13.91
N LYS A 93 13.76 22.67 13.43
CA LYS A 93 12.32 22.83 13.13
C LYS A 93 11.36 22.28 14.19
N ALA A 94 11.85 21.89 15.37
CA ALA A 94 11.07 21.21 16.40
C ALA A 94 9.75 21.91 16.81
N LEU A 95 9.72 23.23 16.97
CA LEU A 95 8.51 23.97 17.37
C LEU A 95 7.43 24.03 16.28
N LYS A 96 7.82 23.97 15.01
CA LYS A 96 6.87 24.02 13.89
C LYS A 96 6.05 22.72 13.78
N VAL A 97 6.65 21.59 14.15
CA VAL A 97 6.05 20.26 14.01
C VAL A 97 4.83 20.07 14.92
N GLY A 98 4.90 20.51 16.18
CA GLY A 98 3.75 20.44 17.09
C GLY A 98 2.56 21.27 16.60
N ALA A 99 2.83 22.47 16.06
CA ALA A 99 1.79 23.33 15.47
C ALA A 99 1.20 22.74 14.17
N ASP A 100 2.05 22.17 13.30
CA ASP A 100 1.59 21.51 12.07
C ASP A 100 0.73 20.27 12.40
N PHE A 101 1.09 19.48 13.42
CA PHE A 101 0.28 18.36 13.92
C PHE A 101 -1.07 18.82 14.49
N ASP A 102 -1.09 19.84 15.36
CA ASP A 102 -2.34 20.37 15.93
C ASP A 102 -3.27 20.91 14.83
N SER A 103 -2.70 21.60 13.85
CA SER A 103 -3.42 22.08 12.66
C SER A 103 -3.99 20.93 11.82
N GLY A 104 -3.20 19.89 11.54
CA GLY A 104 -3.64 18.68 10.85
C GLY A 104 -4.80 18.01 11.59
N MET A 105 -4.67 17.82 12.91
CA MET A 105 -5.72 17.24 13.73
C MET A 105 -6.98 18.10 13.78
N ARG A 106 -6.88 19.43 13.79
CA ARG A 106 -8.05 20.32 13.69
C ARG A 106 -8.79 20.12 12.38
N LYS A 107 -8.08 19.91 11.28
CA LYS A 107 -8.69 19.56 9.99
C LYS A 107 -9.43 18.22 10.07
N VAL A 108 -8.80 17.19 10.65
CA VAL A 108 -9.45 15.88 10.86
C VAL A 108 -10.75 16.05 11.64
N ILE A 109 -10.69 16.70 12.81
CA ILE A 109 -11.85 16.92 13.70
C ILE A 109 -12.97 17.67 12.98
N ALA A 110 -12.64 18.73 12.24
CA ALA A 110 -13.62 19.54 11.55
C ALA A 110 -14.33 18.78 10.41
N VAL A 111 -13.62 17.88 9.72
CA VAL A 111 -14.17 17.12 8.59
C VAL A 111 -14.90 15.86 9.05
N SER A 112 -14.38 15.16 10.08
CA SER A 112 -14.99 13.92 10.60
C SER A 112 -16.13 14.17 11.59
N GLY A 113 -16.28 15.40 12.09
CA GLY A 113 -17.27 15.73 13.11
C GLY A 113 -16.94 15.21 14.51
N ALA A 114 -15.71 14.74 14.74
CA ALA A 114 -15.29 14.15 16.01
C ALA A 114 -15.54 15.08 17.21
N ALA A 115 -16.05 14.52 18.31
CA ALA A 115 -16.30 15.26 19.54
C ALA A 115 -15.85 14.50 20.80
N GLY A 116 -15.63 15.23 21.89
CA GLY A 116 -15.31 14.65 23.19
C GLY A 116 -14.11 13.69 23.14
N ASP A 117 -14.34 12.44 23.56
CA ASP A 117 -13.31 11.40 23.66
C ASP A 117 -12.76 10.94 22.30
N GLU A 118 -13.53 11.11 21.21
CA GLU A 118 -13.09 10.73 19.87
C GLU A 118 -11.91 11.58 19.38
N ILE A 119 -11.89 12.86 19.75
CA ILE A 119 -10.78 13.77 19.45
C ILE A 119 -9.49 13.24 20.09
N LYS A 120 -9.59 12.78 21.33
CA LYS A 120 -8.46 12.21 22.06
C LYS A 120 -8.02 10.88 21.41
N GLY A 121 -8.96 10.00 21.09
CA GLY A 121 -8.68 8.74 20.39
C GLY A 121 -7.93 8.94 19.07
N LEU A 122 -8.39 9.87 18.23
CA LEU A 122 -7.73 10.21 16.97
C LEU A 122 -6.30 10.76 17.18
N ARG A 123 -6.10 11.63 18.18
CA ARG A 123 -4.77 12.15 18.50
C ARG A 123 -3.84 11.05 19.02
N ASP A 124 -4.35 10.17 19.88
CA ASP A 124 -3.57 9.11 20.51
C ASP A 124 -3.14 8.07 19.47
N ILE A 125 -4.05 7.63 18.59
CA ILE A 125 -3.69 6.68 17.53
C ILE A 125 -2.76 7.30 16.48
N ALA A 126 -2.89 8.60 16.16
CA ALA A 126 -1.95 9.29 15.27
C ALA A 126 -0.53 9.30 15.86
N LYS A 127 -0.41 9.55 17.18
CA LYS A 127 0.88 9.52 17.89
C LYS A 127 1.44 8.10 17.99
N GLU A 128 0.59 7.12 18.25
CA GLU A 128 0.97 5.72 18.31
C GLU A 128 1.55 5.27 16.97
N LEU A 129 0.79 5.41 15.89
CA LEU A 129 1.19 5.06 14.53
C LEU A 129 2.38 5.88 14.06
N GLY A 130 2.43 7.14 14.44
CA GLY A 130 3.57 8.03 14.24
C GLY A 130 4.87 7.48 14.84
N SER A 131 4.79 6.59 15.82
CA SER A 131 5.93 6.02 16.54
C SER A 131 6.19 4.53 16.27
N THR A 132 5.23 3.84 15.65
CA THR A 132 5.30 2.39 15.35
C THR A 132 5.39 2.10 13.85
N THR A 133 5.09 3.08 13.00
CA THR A 133 5.17 2.96 11.54
C THR A 133 6.29 3.82 10.96
N GLN A 134 6.48 3.74 9.64
CA GLN A 134 7.44 4.59 8.92
C GLN A 134 6.98 6.05 8.78
N PHE A 135 5.72 6.32 9.08
CA PHE A 135 5.10 7.64 8.97
C PHE A 135 5.15 8.33 10.32
N SER A 136 5.31 9.65 10.29
CA SER A 136 5.26 10.47 11.51
C SER A 136 3.82 10.70 11.98
N ALA A 137 3.65 11.26 13.18
CA ALA A 137 2.32 11.54 13.71
C ALA A 137 1.57 12.60 12.89
N THR A 138 2.28 13.61 12.36
CA THR A 138 1.71 14.60 11.42
C THR A 138 1.26 13.92 10.12
N GLN A 139 2.07 13.00 9.60
CA GLN A 139 1.70 12.23 8.41
C GLN A 139 0.49 11.33 8.68
N ALA A 140 0.41 10.68 9.85
CA ALA A 140 -0.77 9.93 10.25
C ALA A 140 -2.02 10.84 10.33
N ALA A 141 -1.90 12.05 10.89
CA ALA A 141 -2.98 13.04 10.90
C ALA A 141 -3.41 13.47 9.48
N ASP A 142 -2.47 13.65 8.56
CA ASP A 142 -2.78 13.94 7.14
C ASP A 142 -3.58 12.80 6.50
N ALA A 143 -3.15 11.55 6.72
CA ALA A 143 -3.86 10.35 6.26
C ALA A 143 -5.27 10.24 6.84
N MET A 144 -5.44 10.51 8.14
CA MET A 144 -6.76 10.62 8.76
C MET A 144 -7.61 11.71 8.10
N GLY A 145 -7.00 12.82 7.71
CA GLY A 145 -7.67 13.90 7.01
C GLY A 145 -8.21 13.46 5.65
N PHE A 146 -7.46 12.63 4.92
CA PHE A 146 -7.94 12.05 3.67
C PHE A 146 -9.07 11.04 3.88
N LEU A 147 -8.99 10.20 4.93
CA LEU A 147 -10.08 9.29 5.29
C LEU A 147 -11.35 10.07 5.69
N ALA A 148 -11.22 11.12 6.48
CA ALA A 148 -12.33 12.02 6.82
C ALA A 148 -12.95 12.66 5.57
N GLN A 149 -12.12 13.11 4.63
CA GLN A 149 -12.59 13.65 3.35
C GLN A 149 -13.30 12.60 2.48
N ALA A 150 -12.93 11.33 2.62
CA ALA A 150 -13.63 10.21 2.00
C ALA A 150 -14.95 9.84 2.72
N GLY A 151 -15.33 10.58 3.76
CA GLY A 151 -16.60 10.45 4.48
C GLY A 151 -16.55 9.56 5.71
N PHE A 152 -15.37 9.15 6.17
CA PHE A 152 -15.22 8.29 7.34
C PHE A 152 -15.47 9.09 8.62
N GLU A 153 -16.25 8.52 9.53
CA GLU A 153 -16.44 9.05 10.88
C GLU A 153 -15.22 8.76 11.77
N ALA A 154 -15.12 9.43 12.93
CA ALA A 154 -13.97 9.32 13.82
C ALA A 154 -13.59 7.87 14.18
N ASN A 155 -14.58 7.03 14.50
CA ASN A 155 -14.34 5.63 14.86
C ASN A 155 -13.88 4.79 13.66
N GLU A 156 -14.43 5.05 12.47
CA GLU A 156 -14.01 4.38 11.23
C GLU A 156 -12.59 4.80 10.85
N ILE A 157 -12.25 6.07 11.01
CA ILE A 157 -10.87 6.56 10.80
C ILE A 157 -9.91 5.84 11.74
N MET A 158 -10.24 5.72 13.04
CA MET A 158 -9.39 5.02 14.01
C MET A 158 -9.18 3.55 13.64
N GLY A 159 -10.21 2.87 13.13
CA GLY A 159 -10.09 1.48 12.66
C GLY A 159 -9.34 1.35 11.33
N ALA A 160 -9.49 2.31 10.41
CA ALA A 160 -8.94 2.22 9.06
C ALA A 160 -7.49 2.71 8.96
N ILE A 161 -7.11 3.71 9.75
CA ILE A 161 -5.81 4.37 9.63
C ILE A 161 -4.61 3.42 9.76
N PRO A 162 -4.58 2.39 10.64
CA PRO A 162 -3.43 1.48 10.71
C PRO A 162 -3.24 0.71 9.40
N SER A 163 -4.34 0.24 8.81
CA SER A 163 -4.35 -0.46 7.53
C SER A 163 -4.01 0.49 6.38
N THR A 164 -4.51 1.72 6.36
CA THR A 164 -4.16 2.70 5.32
C THR A 164 -2.67 3.02 5.32
N LEU A 165 -2.07 3.23 6.49
CA LEU A 165 -0.62 3.43 6.61
C LEU A 165 0.15 2.18 6.20
N GLN A 166 -0.30 1.00 6.59
CA GLN A 166 0.33 -0.25 6.18
C GLN A 166 0.31 -0.44 4.64
N LEU A 167 -0.81 -0.11 4.00
CA LEU A 167 -0.95 -0.16 2.55
C LEU A 167 0.00 0.83 1.87
N ALA A 168 0.02 2.08 2.35
CA ALA A 168 0.94 3.10 1.89
C ALA A 168 2.40 2.66 2.02
N ALA A 169 2.74 2.03 3.14
CA ALA A 169 4.06 1.50 3.40
C ALA A 169 4.43 0.36 2.43
N ALA A 170 3.54 -0.62 2.27
CA ALA A 170 3.82 -1.80 1.47
C ALA A 170 4.01 -1.47 -0.02
N ALA A 171 3.26 -0.49 -0.54
CA ALA A 171 3.31 -0.11 -1.94
C ALA A 171 4.03 1.23 -2.23
N GLN A 172 4.63 1.85 -1.20
CA GLN A 172 5.30 3.15 -1.29
C GLN A 172 4.41 4.25 -1.89
N LEU A 173 3.12 4.24 -1.54
CA LEU A 173 2.16 5.24 -1.99
C LEU A 173 2.23 6.50 -1.12
N ASP A 174 1.84 7.63 -1.71
CA ASP A 174 1.45 8.77 -0.90
C ASP A 174 0.17 8.46 -0.10
N LEU A 175 0.02 9.15 1.02
CA LEU A 175 -1.05 8.88 1.98
C LEU A 175 -2.44 9.21 1.45
N GLY A 176 -2.55 10.15 0.51
CA GLY A 176 -3.81 10.49 -0.15
C GLY A 176 -4.25 9.37 -1.06
N SER A 177 -3.36 8.87 -1.91
CA SER A 177 -3.63 7.71 -2.78
C SER A 177 -3.96 6.45 -1.98
N ALA A 178 -3.24 6.19 -0.87
CA ALA A 178 -3.55 5.05 -0.02
C ALA A 178 -4.94 5.18 0.63
N ALA A 179 -5.31 6.37 1.10
CA ALA A 179 -6.63 6.64 1.65
C ALA A 179 -7.73 6.48 0.58
N ASP A 180 -7.54 7.02 -0.62
CA ASP A 180 -8.50 6.89 -1.75
C ASP A 180 -8.69 5.42 -2.15
N ILE A 181 -7.62 4.63 -2.25
CA ILE A 181 -7.73 3.20 -2.53
C ILE A 181 -8.48 2.51 -1.39
N THR A 182 -8.12 2.78 -0.14
CA THR A 182 -8.77 2.19 1.05
C THR A 182 -10.29 2.47 1.02
N SER A 183 -10.68 3.73 0.85
CA SER A 183 -12.10 4.13 0.86
C SER A 183 -12.87 3.56 -0.33
N ASN A 184 -12.28 3.58 -1.54
CA ASN A 184 -12.91 3.05 -2.74
C ASN A 184 -13.08 1.51 -2.67
N ILE A 185 -12.15 0.79 -2.04
CA ILE A 185 -12.25 -0.66 -1.86
C ILE A 185 -13.36 -1.00 -0.87
N LEU A 186 -13.42 -0.31 0.28
CA LEU A 186 -14.48 -0.51 1.27
C LEU A 186 -15.87 -0.24 0.66
N ALA A 187 -16.05 0.93 0.06
CA ALA A 187 -17.31 1.31 -0.55
C ALA A 187 -17.67 0.41 -1.74
N GLY A 188 -16.68 0.11 -2.59
CA GLY A 188 -16.88 -0.65 -3.82
C GLY A 188 -17.26 -2.11 -3.59
N PHE A 189 -16.73 -2.75 -2.55
CA PHE A 189 -17.06 -4.14 -2.23
C PHE A 189 -18.03 -4.29 -1.05
N GLY A 190 -18.45 -3.17 -0.44
CA GLY A 190 -19.27 -3.17 0.77
C GLY A 190 -18.57 -3.91 1.92
N LEU A 191 -17.26 -3.73 2.05
CA LEU A 191 -16.47 -4.31 3.14
C LEU A 191 -16.58 -3.42 4.38
N LYS A 192 -16.37 -4.02 5.55
CA LYS A 192 -16.26 -3.27 6.80
C LYS A 192 -14.81 -2.89 7.11
N VAL A 193 -14.62 -1.90 7.97
CA VAL A 193 -13.28 -1.43 8.39
C VAL A 193 -12.43 -2.57 8.97
N GLU A 194 -13.05 -3.50 9.70
CA GLU A 194 -12.35 -4.66 10.29
C GLU A 194 -11.79 -5.62 9.22
N GLU A 195 -12.33 -5.58 8.00
CA GLU A 195 -11.87 -6.41 6.88
C GLU A 195 -10.69 -5.77 6.12
N LEU A 196 -10.32 -4.52 6.42
CA LEU A 196 -9.25 -3.82 5.71
C LEU A 196 -7.90 -4.53 5.79
N GLY A 197 -7.59 -5.18 6.91
CA GLY A 197 -6.36 -5.96 7.02
C GLY A 197 -6.28 -7.06 5.95
N ARG A 198 -7.36 -7.84 5.83
CA ARG A 198 -7.50 -8.86 4.77
C ARG A 198 -7.47 -8.24 3.38
N ALA A 199 -8.21 -7.15 3.17
CA ALA A 199 -8.26 -6.49 1.86
C ALA A 199 -6.88 -5.99 1.42
N ASN A 200 -6.11 -5.39 2.34
CA ASN A 200 -4.74 -4.96 2.09
C ASN A 200 -3.83 -6.14 1.77
N ASP A 201 -3.90 -7.23 2.54
CA ASP A 201 -3.10 -8.42 2.28
C ASP A 201 -3.36 -8.99 0.89
N VAL A 202 -4.63 -9.05 0.47
CA VAL A 202 -5.05 -9.47 -0.87
C VAL A 202 -4.49 -8.53 -1.94
N LEU A 203 -4.67 -7.21 -1.81
CA LEU A 203 -4.17 -6.25 -2.79
C LEU A 203 -2.64 -6.28 -2.88
N VAL A 204 -1.97 -6.34 -1.74
CA VAL A 204 -0.51 -6.40 -1.67
C VAL A 204 0.01 -7.68 -2.30
N LYS A 205 -0.55 -8.83 -1.92
CA LYS A 205 -0.19 -10.12 -2.52
C LYS A 205 -0.45 -10.12 -4.02
N THR A 206 -1.54 -9.53 -4.49
CA THR A 206 -1.87 -9.43 -5.92
C THR A 206 -0.78 -8.69 -6.71
N PHE A 207 -0.38 -7.48 -6.30
CA PHE A 207 0.62 -6.73 -7.07
C PHE A 207 2.03 -7.34 -6.95
N THR A 208 2.31 -8.10 -5.90
CA THR A 208 3.59 -8.84 -5.80
C THR A 208 3.61 -10.17 -6.58
N SER A 209 2.44 -10.70 -6.94
CA SER A 209 2.30 -11.95 -7.69
C SER A 209 1.98 -11.74 -9.18
N ALA A 210 1.66 -10.52 -9.61
CA ALA A 210 1.24 -10.22 -10.97
C ALA A 210 1.81 -8.89 -11.48
N ASN A 211 1.82 -8.71 -12.80
CA ASN A 211 2.31 -7.51 -13.47
C ASN A 211 1.31 -6.34 -13.33
N THR A 212 1.25 -5.76 -12.13
CA THR A 212 0.46 -4.60 -11.77
C THR A 212 1.03 -3.90 -10.54
N ASP A 213 0.49 -2.75 -10.17
CA ASP A 213 0.79 -2.02 -8.93
C ASP A 213 -0.51 -1.67 -8.18
N LEU A 214 -0.40 -1.15 -6.95
CA LEU A 214 -1.59 -0.80 -6.18
C LEU A 214 -2.44 0.32 -6.78
N VAL A 215 -1.85 1.28 -7.50
CA VAL A 215 -2.61 2.36 -8.14
C VAL A 215 -3.45 1.78 -9.27
N GLN A 216 -2.86 0.92 -10.09
CA GLN A 216 -3.54 0.21 -11.15
C GLN A 216 -4.62 -0.73 -10.59
N LEU A 217 -4.33 -1.48 -9.52
CA LEU A 217 -5.33 -2.32 -8.85
C LEU A 217 -6.48 -1.47 -8.31
N GLY A 218 -6.20 -0.37 -7.60
CA GLY A 218 -7.22 0.56 -7.11
C GLY A 218 -8.11 1.08 -8.24
N GLN A 219 -7.52 1.49 -9.36
CA GLN A 219 -8.27 1.93 -10.54
C GLN A 219 -9.14 0.81 -11.12
N ALA A 220 -8.61 -0.41 -11.26
CA ALA A 220 -9.38 -1.53 -11.78
C ALA A 220 -10.55 -1.88 -10.85
N MET A 221 -10.27 -2.02 -9.56
CA MET A 221 -11.25 -2.39 -8.52
C MET A 221 -12.36 -1.34 -8.37
N LYS A 222 -12.05 -0.05 -8.57
CA LYS A 222 -13.07 1.03 -8.64
C LYS A 222 -14.12 0.77 -9.72
N PHE A 223 -13.76 0.17 -10.85
CA PHE A 223 -14.71 -0.13 -11.92
C PHE A 223 -15.41 -1.48 -11.71
N VAL A 224 -14.68 -2.54 -11.37
CA VAL A 224 -15.26 -3.89 -11.30
C VAL A 224 -15.94 -4.18 -9.97
N GLY A 225 -15.46 -3.61 -8.86
CA GLY A 225 -15.81 -4.02 -7.50
C GLY A 225 -17.30 -4.01 -7.17
N PRO A 226 -18.02 -2.90 -7.40
CA PRO A 226 -19.47 -2.83 -7.12
C PRO A 226 -20.27 -3.91 -7.85
N VAL A 227 -19.93 -4.16 -9.11
CA VAL A 227 -20.63 -5.13 -9.96
C VAL A 227 -20.23 -6.57 -9.60
N ALA A 228 -18.95 -6.81 -9.28
CA ALA A 228 -18.48 -8.10 -8.80
C ALA A 228 -19.18 -8.49 -7.48
N LYS A 229 -19.21 -7.57 -6.51
CA LYS A 229 -19.92 -7.76 -5.24
C LYS A 229 -21.40 -8.06 -5.46
N ALA A 230 -22.08 -7.28 -6.29
CA ALA A 230 -23.50 -7.48 -6.61
C ALA A 230 -23.76 -8.82 -7.31
N ALA A 231 -22.81 -9.30 -8.11
CA ALA A 231 -22.86 -10.60 -8.76
C ALA A 231 -22.44 -11.76 -7.83
N GLY A 232 -22.01 -11.50 -6.60
CA GLY A 232 -21.57 -12.52 -5.66
C GLY A 232 -20.13 -13.02 -5.88
N VAL A 233 -19.33 -12.34 -6.71
CA VAL A 233 -17.92 -12.67 -6.92
C VAL A 233 -17.11 -12.16 -5.73
N SER A 234 -16.20 -13.00 -5.21
CA SER A 234 -15.37 -12.63 -4.06
C SER A 234 -14.37 -11.52 -4.39
N PHE A 235 -13.89 -10.84 -3.34
CA PHE A 235 -12.85 -9.82 -3.47
C PHE A 235 -11.56 -10.41 -4.03
N GLU A 236 -11.18 -11.58 -3.53
CA GLU A 236 -10.01 -12.36 -3.93
C GLU A 236 -10.08 -12.80 -5.39
N GLU A 237 -11.20 -13.37 -5.84
CA GLU A 237 -11.33 -13.79 -7.23
C GLU A 237 -11.29 -12.59 -8.18
N THR A 238 -11.90 -11.47 -7.77
CA THR A 238 -11.84 -10.24 -8.56
C THR A 238 -10.43 -9.68 -8.64
N ALA A 239 -9.70 -9.63 -7.52
CA ALA A 239 -8.31 -9.18 -7.48
C ALA A 239 -7.40 -10.11 -8.30
N ALA A 240 -7.60 -11.43 -8.22
CA ALA A 240 -6.87 -12.41 -9.03
C ALA A 240 -7.14 -12.22 -10.53
N ALA A 241 -8.39 -12.02 -10.93
CA ALA A 241 -8.74 -11.75 -12.32
C ALA A 241 -8.08 -10.46 -12.82
N VAL A 242 -8.10 -9.38 -12.04
CA VAL A 242 -7.39 -8.14 -12.38
C VAL A 242 -5.87 -8.37 -12.50
N GLY A 243 -5.27 -9.09 -11.56
CA GLY A 243 -3.83 -9.41 -11.59
C GLY A 243 -3.44 -10.19 -12.86
N LEU A 244 -4.21 -11.23 -13.20
CA LEU A 244 -3.96 -12.03 -14.41
C LEU A 244 -4.18 -11.24 -15.71
N LEU A 245 -5.13 -10.30 -15.73
CA LEU A 245 -5.24 -9.36 -16.85
C LEU A 245 -4.01 -8.45 -16.95
N GLY A 246 -3.44 -8.03 -15.81
CA GLY A 246 -2.16 -7.31 -15.77
C GLY A 246 -1.00 -8.11 -16.39
N ASN A 247 -0.93 -9.42 -16.14
CA ASN A 247 0.03 -10.32 -16.79
C ASN A 247 -0.15 -10.37 -18.32
N ALA A 248 -1.37 -10.15 -18.81
CA ALA A 248 -1.68 -10.06 -20.23
C ALA A 248 -1.54 -8.63 -20.80
N GLY A 249 -1.01 -7.67 -20.03
CA GLY A 249 -0.82 -6.27 -20.45
C GLY A 249 -2.08 -5.40 -20.35
N LEU A 250 -3.17 -5.93 -19.80
CA LEU A 250 -4.42 -5.20 -19.56
C LEU A 250 -4.44 -4.74 -18.09
N GLN A 251 -3.95 -3.53 -17.84
CA GLN A 251 -3.81 -2.98 -16.49
C GLN A 251 -4.86 -1.92 -16.19
N ALA A 252 -4.98 -1.54 -14.92
CA ALA A 252 -5.72 -0.36 -14.49
C ALA A 252 -7.21 -0.36 -14.92
N SER A 253 -7.71 0.80 -15.36
CA SER A 253 -9.10 1.00 -15.77
C SER A 253 -9.57 0.06 -16.89
N LEU A 254 -8.65 -0.40 -17.76
CA LEU A 254 -8.96 -1.32 -18.84
C LEU A 254 -9.31 -2.72 -18.31
N ALA A 255 -8.56 -3.22 -17.32
CA ALA A 255 -8.88 -4.47 -16.65
C ALA A 255 -10.24 -4.40 -15.95
N GLY A 256 -10.43 -3.38 -15.12
CA GLY A 256 -11.67 -3.19 -14.37
C GLY A 256 -12.90 -3.02 -15.27
N THR A 257 -12.78 -2.23 -16.33
CA THR A 257 -13.88 -2.02 -17.29
C THR A 257 -14.20 -3.28 -18.08
N SER A 258 -13.18 -4.06 -18.46
CA SER A 258 -13.37 -5.34 -19.14
C SER A 258 -14.14 -6.30 -18.25
N LEU A 259 -13.66 -6.55 -17.03
CA LEU A 259 -14.31 -7.47 -16.09
C LEU A 259 -15.73 -7.02 -15.73
N ARG A 260 -15.94 -5.73 -15.46
CA ARG A 260 -17.28 -5.16 -15.25
C ARG A 260 -18.21 -5.45 -16.42
N GLY A 261 -17.74 -5.16 -17.64
CA GLY A 261 -18.51 -5.37 -18.86
C GLY A 261 -18.87 -6.83 -19.09
N SER A 262 -17.95 -7.75 -18.76
CA SER A 262 -18.17 -9.19 -18.83
C SER A 262 -19.27 -9.62 -17.87
N ILE A 263 -19.20 -9.21 -16.59
CA ILE A 263 -20.24 -9.55 -15.61
C ILE A 263 -21.61 -9.05 -16.09
N VAL A 264 -21.72 -7.77 -16.47
CA VAL A 264 -23.00 -7.18 -16.90
C VAL A 264 -23.60 -7.93 -18.08
N ARG A 265 -22.78 -8.27 -19.09
CA ARG A 265 -23.24 -8.99 -20.28
C ARG A 265 -23.60 -10.44 -20.01
N MET A 266 -22.96 -11.08 -19.03
CA MET A 266 -23.32 -12.43 -18.62
C MET A 266 -24.60 -12.47 -17.78
N LEU A 267 -24.82 -11.46 -16.93
CA LEU A 267 -26.04 -11.35 -16.13
C LEU A 267 -27.27 -10.98 -16.95
N ASN A 268 -27.09 -10.19 -18.02
CA ASN A 268 -28.16 -9.80 -18.93
C ASN A 268 -27.72 -9.84 -20.40
N PRO A 269 -27.57 -11.04 -20.99
CA PRO A 269 -27.09 -11.19 -22.37
C PRO A 269 -28.16 -10.81 -23.38
N ALA A 270 -27.76 -10.10 -24.45
CA ALA A 270 -28.61 -9.85 -25.62
C ALA A 270 -28.96 -11.16 -26.35
N LYS A 271 -30.00 -11.15 -27.19
CA LYS A 271 -30.47 -12.36 -27.90
C LYS A 271 -29.37 -13.07 -28.70
N ASN A 272 -28.50 -12.33 -29.38
CA ASN A 272 -27.40 -12.92 -30.13
C ASN A 272 -26.29 -13.45 -29.21
N ALA A 273 -25.98 -12.75 -28.12
CA ALA A 273 -25.08 -13.22 -27.09
C ALA A 273 -25.58 -14.54 -26.45
N GLN A 274 -26.89 -14.68 -26.19
CA GLN A 274 -27.48 -15.93 -25.70
C GLN A 274 -27.27 -17.10 -26.67
N LYS A 275 -27.46 -16.86 -27.98
CA LYS A 275 -27.18 -17.87 -29.02
C LYS A 275 -25.71 -18.25 -29.08
N ALA A 276 -24.81 -17.26 -28.97
CA ALA A 276 -23.38 -17.48 -28.94
C ALA A 276 -22.95 -18.26 -27.67
N MET A 277 -23.54 -17.93 -26.51
CA MET A 277 -23.35 -18.68 -25.26
C MET A 277 -23.78 -20.14 -25.43
N ALA A 278 -24.97 -20.38 -25.99
CA ALA A 278 -25.46 -21.74 -26.25
C ALA A 278 -24.52 -22.51 -27.19
N ARG A 279 -24.00 -21.88 -28.26
CA ARG A 279 -23.00 -22.48 -29.15
C ARG A 279 -21.69 -22.85 -28.45
N LEU A 280 -21.24 -22.02 -27.51
CA LEU A 280 -20.03 -22.28 -26.73
C LEU A 280 -20.27 -23.19 -25.50
N GLY A 281 -21.52 -23.55 -25.20
CA GLY A 281 -21.87 -24.32 -24.01
C GLY A 281 -21.75 -23.54 -22.70
N LEU A 282 -21.96 -22.21 -22.75
CA LEU A 282 -21.80 -21.32 -21.60
C LEU A 282 -23.08 -21.12 -20.82
N SER A 283 -22.97 -21.21 -19.50
CA SER A 283 -23.96 -20.78 -18.52
C SER A 283 -23.38 -19.73 -17.58
N ALA A 284 -24.08 -18.60 -17.44
CA ALA A 284 -23.76 -17.56 -16.48
C ALA A 284 -23.99 -17.99 -15.03
N LYS A 285 -24.89 -18.97 -14.83
CA LYS A 285 -25.36 -19.39 -13.51
C LYS A 285 -25.14 -20.88 -13.27
N ASP A 286 -24.91 -21.23 -12.02
CA ASP A 286 -24.91 -22.63 -11.57
C ASP A 286 -26.35 -23.16 -11.41
N ALA A 287 -26.47 -24.40 -10.92
CA ALA A 287 -27.75 -25.06 -10.68
C ALA A 287 -28.59 -24.35 -9.60
N ASP A 288 -27.93 -23.65 -8.67
CA ASP A 288 -28.56 -22.91 -7.58
C ASP A 288 -28.94 -21.47 -7.98
N GLY A 289 -28.61 -21.08 -9.21
CA GLY A 289 -28.91 -19.76 -9.77
C GLY A 289 -27.89 -18.68 -9.43
N ASN A 290 -26.77 -19.03 -8.77
CA ASN A 290 -25.68 -18.11 -8.46
C ASN A 290 -24.81 -17.88 -9.68
N PHE A 291 -24.22 -16.68 -9.79
CA PHE A 291 -23.26 -16.40 -10.85
C PHE A 291 -22.00 -17.27 -10.66
N VAL A 292 -21.54 -17.92 -11.72
CA VAL A 292 -20.44 -18.90 -11.64
C VAL A 292 -19.03 -18.30 -11.44
N GLY A 293 -18.94 -16.96 -11.35
CA GLY A 293 -17.68 -16.24 -11.20
C GLY A 293 -16.84 -16.20 -12.48
N PHE A 294 -15.70 -15.52 -12.41
CA PHE A 294 -14.75 -15.46 -13.53
C PHE A 294 -14.13 -16.83 -13.79
N LYS A 295 -13.78 -17.56 -12.73
CA LYS A 295 -13.23 -18.92 -12.82
C LYS A 295 -14.20 -19.84 -13.57
N GLY A 296 -15.49 -19.86 -13.20
CA GLY A 296 -16.47 -20.72 -13.85
C GLY A 296 -16.65 -20.39 -15.33
N ILE A 297 -16.70 -19.10 -15.68
CA ILE A 297 -16.80 -18.67 -17.09
C ILE A 297 -15.54 -19.05 -17.89
N VAL A 298 -14.36 -18.82 -17.33
CA VAL A 298 -13.09 -19.18 -17.98
C VAL A 298 -13.00 -20.69 -18.17
N GLU A 299 -13.35 -21.48 -17.16
CA GLU A 299 -13.32 -22.95 -17.22
C GLU A 299 -14.27 -23.49 -18.30
N GLN A 300 -15.46 -22.92 -18.45
CA GLN A 300 -16.40 -23.30 -19.50
C GLN A 300 -15.88 -22.91 -20.90
N LEU A 301 -15.31 -21.71 -21.05
CA LEU A 301 -14.69 -21.26 -22.29
C LEU A 301 -13.50 -22.13 -22.70
N GLU A 302 -12.69 -22.59 -21.74
CA GLU A 302 -11.57 -23.50 -21.99
C GLU A 302 -12.01 -24.87 -22.49
N LYS A 303 -13.10 -25.41 -21.93
CA LYS A 303 -13.64 -26.72 -22.30
C LYS A 303 -14.41 -26.69 -23.62
N SER A 304 -14.73 -25.52 -24.15
CA SER A 304 -15.44 -25.38 -25.43
C SER A 304 -14.67 -26.06 -26.56
N THR A 305 -15.35 -26.99 -27.26
CA THR A 305 -14.76 -27.70 -28.41
C THR A 305 -14.40 -26.72 -29.53
N ILE A 306 -15.19 -25.65 -29.72
CA ILE A 306 -14.94 -24.63 -30.75
C ILE A 306 -13.58 -23.95 -30.52
N LYS A 307 -13.19 -23.68 -29.26
CA LYS A 307 -11.85 -23.16 -28.95
C LYS A 307 -10.73 -24.05 -29.50
N GLN A 308 -10.93 -25.36 -29.50
CA GLN A 308 -9.93 -26.35 -29.91
C GLN A 308 -9.93 -26.59 -31.42
N THR A 309 -11.09 -26.46 -32.07
CA THR A 309 -11.26 -26.78 -33.50
C THR A 309 -11.23 -25.56 -34.41
N ASP A 310 -11.66 -24.39 -33.94
CA ASP A 310 -11.74 -23.14 -34.71
C ASP A 310 -11.55 -21.91 -33.80
N SER A 311 -10.31 -21.42 -33.72
CA SER A 311 -9.96 -20.27 -32.88
C SER A 311 -10.55 -18.95 -33.38
N VAL A 312 -10.86 -18.83 -34.68
CA VAL A 312 -11.44 -17.61 -35.26
C VAL A 312 -12.92 -17.53 -34.92
N GLU A 313 -13.65 -18.65 -35.07
CA GLU A 313 -15.05 -18.72 -34.64
C GLU A 313 -15.17 -18.52 -33.13
N PHE A 314 -14.28 -19.13 -32.33
CA PHE A 314 -14.25 -18.94 -30.89
C PHE A 314 -14.11 -17.45 -30.51
N ALA A 315 -13.16 -16.75 -31.13
CA ALA A 315 -12.95 -15.31 -30.88
C ALA A 315 -14.17 -14.49 -31.29
N ALA A 316 -14.80 -14.77 -32.44
CA ALA A 316 -16.01 -14.08 -32.89
C ALA A 316 -17.18 -14.27 -31.91
N LEU A 317 -17.40 -15.51 -31.44
CA LEU A 317 -18.44 -15.81 -30.45
C LEU A 317 -18.15 -15.13 -29.10
N ALA A 318 -16.90 -15.14 -28.63
CA ALA A 318 -16.52 -14.42 -27.41
C ALA A 318 -16.78 -12.91 -27.54
N MET A 319 -16.49 -12.33 -28.71
CA MET A 319 -16.77 -10.92 -28.99
C MET A 319 -18.28 -10.64 -29.08
N GLU A 320 -19.11 -11.57 -29.55
CA GLU A 320 -20.57 -11.42 -29.53
C GLU A 320 -21.11 -11.44 -28.09
N ILE A 321 -20.55 -12.30 -27.23
CA ILE A 321 -20.99 -12.47 -25.83
C ILE A 321 -20.57 -11.28 -24.98
N PHE A 322 -19.27 -11.01 -24.96
CA PHE A 322 -18.68 -10.01 -24.08
C PHE A 322 -18.57 -8.64 -24.73
N GLY A 323 -18.84 -8.53 -26.03
CA GLY A 323 -18.76 -7.29 -26.83
C GLY A 323 -17.36 -6.70 -26.96
N GLN A 324 -17.24 -5.69 -27.81
CA GLN A 324 -15.95 -5.17 -28.27
C GLN A 324 -15.01 -4.61 -27.18
N ARG A 325 -15.57 -4.15 -26.05
CA ARG A 325 -14.78 -3.59 -24.94
C ARG A 325 -14.32 -4.62 -23.92
N ALA A 326 -15.11 -5.66 -23.66
CA ALA A 326 -14.80 -6.64 -22.61
C ALA A 326 -14.32 -7.98 -23.17
N GLY A 327 -14.65 -8.30 -24.43
CA GLY A 327 -14.20 -9.50 -25.12
C GLY A 327 -12.69 -9.69 -25.13
N PRO A 328 -11.87 -8.69 -25.49
CA PRO A 328 -10.42 -8.82 -25.44
C PRO A 328 -9.88 -9.18 -24.05
N GLY A 329 -10.47 -8.60 -22.99
CA GLY A 329 -10.14 -8.93 -21.62
C GLY A 329 -10.51 -10.38 -21.26
N MET A 330 -11.69 -10.84 -21.61
CA MET A 330 -12.07 -12.24 -21.34
C MET A 330 -11.22 -13.23 -22.12
N LEU A 331 -10.89 -12.95 -23.38
CA LEU A 331 -10.00 -13.80 -24.17
C LEU A 331 -8.59 -13.85 -23.54
N ALA A 332 -8.09 -12.71 -23.07
CA ALA A 332 -6.83 -12.66 -22.33
C ALA A 332 -6.89 -13.48 -21.04
N LEU A 333 -7.98 -13.39 -20.28
CA LEU A 333 -8.17 -14.18 -19.05
C LEU A 333 -8.29 -15.69 -19.33
N VAL A 334 -8.94 -16.08 -20.44
CA VAL A 334 -8.98 -17.47 -20.91
C VAL A 334 -7.61 -17.98 -21.37
N SER A 335 -6.75 -17.09 -21.88
CA SER A 335 -5.37 -17.43 -22.22
C SER A 335 -4.51 -17.67 -20.97
N GLN A 336 -4.73 -16.91 -19.90
CA GLN A 336 -4.10 -17.16 -18.58
C GLN A 336 -4.61 -18.46 -17.95
N GLY A 337 -5.91 -18.71 -18.09
CA GLY A 337 -6.57 -19.97 -17.81
C GLY A 337 -7.17 -20.12 -16.43
N SER A 338 -8.17 -21.01 -16.31
CA SER A 338 -8.99 -21.18 -15.09
C SER A 338 -8.17 -21.70 -13.91
N LYS A 339 -7.16 -22.54 -14.20
CA LYS A 339 -6.24 -23.08 -13.20
C LYS A 339 -5.42 -21.96 -12.55
N ALA A 340 -4.81 -21.08 -13.36
CA ALA A 340 -4.03 -19.95 -12.85
C ALA A 340 -4.91 -19.00 -12.03
N LEU A 341 -6.14 -18.75 -12.48
CA LEU A 341 -7.10 -17.94 -11.72
C LEU A 341 -7.46 -18.56 -10.38
N LYS A 342 -7.73 -19.87 -10.34
CA LYS A 342 -8.00 -20.60 -9.10
C LYS A 342 -6.81 -20.59 -8.15
N GLU A 343 -5.62 -20.87 -8.65
CA GLU A 343 -4.39 -20.88 -7.87
C GLU A 343 -4.12 -19.51 -7.25
N LEU A 344 -4.16 -18.44 -8.06
CA LEU A 344 -3.97 -17.08 -7.56
C LEU A 344 -5.08 -16.70 -6.56
N THR A 345 -6.35 -17.01 -6.83
CA THR A 345 -7.45 -16.76 -5.88
C THR A 345 -7.17 -17.43 -4.53
N THR A 346 -6.73 -18.69 -4.54
CA THR A 346 -6.40 -19.44 -3.32
C THR A 346 -5.19 -18.82 -2.59
N GLU A 347 -4.17 -18.37 -3.33
CA GLU A 347 -3.05 -17.63 -2.72
C GLU A 347 -3.49 -16.32 -2.07
N LEU A 348 -4.46 -15.62 -2.66
CA LEU A 348 -5.00 -14.37 -2.13
C LEU A 348 -5.85 -14.62 -0.88
N GLU A 349 -6.68 -15.66 -0.85
CA GLU A 349 -7.42 -16.07 0.35
C GLU A 349 -6.48 -16.39 1.53
N ASN A 350 -5.29 -16.92 1.23
CA ASN A 350 -4.26 -17.25 2.21
C ASN A 350 -3.19 -16.16 2.37
N SER A 351 -3.46 -14.92 1.95
CA SER A 351 -2.46 -13.83 1.91
C SER A 351 -2.16 -13.17 3.27
N GLY A 352 -2.79 -13.63 4.35
CA GLY A 352 -2.71 -13.02 5.67
C GLY A 352 -1.29 -12.65 6.11
N GLY A 353 -1.10 -11.39 6.52
CA GLY A 353 0.18 -10.85 7.00
C GLY A 353 1.17 -10.43 5.91
N THR A 354 0.81 -10.53 4.61
CA THR A 354 1.68 -10.14 3.51
C THR A 354 2.02 -8.65 3.56
N ALA A 355 1.03 -7.78 3.79
CA ALA A 355 1.23 -6.34 3.86
C ALA A 355 2.15 -5.96 5.03
N ALA A 356 1.90 -6.54 6.21
CA ALA A 356 2.72 -6.34 7.40
C ALA A 356 4.18 -6.77 7.17
N ARG A 357 4.39 -7.94 6.56
CA ARG A 357 5.72 -8.47 6.25
C ARG A 357 6.48 -7.54 5.31
N ILE A 358 5.86 -7.07 4.23
CA ILE A 358 6.51 -6.18 3.27
C ILE A 358 6.84 -4.84 3.90
N ALA A 359 5.90 -4.24 4.64
CA ALA A 359 6.14 -2.99 5.36
C ALA A 359 7.31 -3.13 6.35
N LYS A 360 7.41 -4.27 7.06
CA LYS A 360 8.52 -4.57 7.97
C LYS A 360 9.86 -4.66 7.24
N VAL A 361 9.93 -5.40 6.14
CA VAL A 361 11.16 -5.54 5.34
C VAL A 361 11.61 -4.18 4.79
N GLN A 362 10.68 -3.32 4.37
CA GLN A 362 11.01 -1.97 3.92
C GLN A 362 11.53 -1.05 5.03
N MET A 363 11.25 -1.37 6.30
CA MET A 363 11.76 -0.67 7.48
C MET A 363 13.11 -1.22 7.99
N GLU A 364 13.67 -2.24 7.33
CA GLU A 364 14.99 -2.76 7.69
C GLU A 364 16.11 -1.82 7.22
N GLY A 365 17.27 -1.89 7.89
CA GLY A 365 18.46 -1.11 7.53
C GLY A 365 18.50 0.33 8.05
N LEU A 366 19.40 1.14 7.49
CA LEU A 366 19.70 2.49 7.98
C LEU A 366 18.53 3.48 7.77
N LYS A 367 17.86 3.40 6.62
CA LYS A 367 16.71 4.25 6.28
C LYS A 367 15.58 4.09 7.28
N GLY A 368 15.20 2.85 7.60
CA GLY A 368 14.15 2.59 8.59
C GLY A 368 14.50 3.08 9.99
N ALA A 369 15.76 2.91 10.45
CA ALA A 369 16.18 3.48 11.73
C ALA A 369 16.17 5.02 11.74
N PHE A 370 16.50 5.65 10.62
CA PHE A 370 16.38 7.10 10.48
C PHE A 370 14.92 7.54 10.59
N LEU A 371 13.99 6.81 9.96
CA LEU A 371 12.55 7.07 10.06
C LEU A 371 12.05 6.89 11.50
N GLU A 372 12.38 5.77 12.17
CA GLU A 372 12.07 5.54 13.59
C GLU A 372 12.62 6.67 14.50
N PHE A 373 13.84 7.15 14.22
CA PHE A 373 14.45 8.26 14.94
C PHE A 373 13.68 9.58 14.72
N LYS A 374 13.36 9.92 13.47
CA LYS A 374 12.58 11.11 13.12
C LYS A 374 11.21 11.08 13.79
N SER A 375 10.52 9.95 13.70
CA SER A 375 9.22 9.69 14.31
C SER A 375 9.23 9.84 15.83
N ALA A 376 10.24 9.28 16.51
CA ALA A 376 10.39 9.44 17.95
C ALA A 376 10.60 10.90 18.36
N LEU A 377 11.41 11.65 17.60
CA LEU A 377 11.66 13.07 17.88
C LEU A 377 10.39 13.91 17.72
N GLU A 378 9.62 13.65 16.66
CA GLU A 378 8.34 14.30 16.44
C GLU A 378 7.37 14.04 17.62
N GLY A 379 7.35 12.83 18.15
CA GLY A 379 6.59 12.50 19.37
C GLY A 379 6.95 13.37 20.57
N VAL A 380 8.23 13.72 20.77
CA VAL A 380 8.63 14.69 21.81
C VAL A 380 8.11 16.08 21.49
N THR A 381 8.23 16.54 20.23
CA THR A 381 7.79 17.89 19.85
C THR A 381 6.29 18.11 19.95
N ILE A 382 5.49 17.05 19.80
CA ILE A 382 4.03 17.08 19.96
C ILE A 382 3.63 16.99 21.44
N ALA A 383 4.50 16.45 22.29
CA ALA A 383 4.23 16.31 23.72
C ALA A 383 4.58 17.58 24.52
N ILE A 384 5.42 18.47 23.96
CA ILE A 384 5.69 19.84 24.45
C ILE A 384 4.53 20.73 24.02
#